data_AF-A0A3D4X8C5-F1
#
_entry.id   AF-A0A3D4X8C5-F1
#
_cell.length_a   1.000
_cell.length_b   1.000
_cell.length_c   1.000
_cell.angle_alpha   90.00
_cell.angle_beta   90.00
_cell.angle_gamma   90.00
#
_symmetry.space_group_name_H-M   'P 1'
#
loop_
_entity.id
_entity.type
_entity.pdbx_description
1 polymer ?
#
loop_
_entity_poly.entity_id
_entity_poly.type
_entity_poly.pdbx_seq_one_letter_code
_entity_poly.pdbx_strand_id
1 'polypeptide(L)'
;MEAFSIYRDLQNRTHGQLLLGVVGPVRTGKSTFIRRFMELTALEYLEDAQKNEIMDQLPVSGSGKLITTVEPKFIPRDPVTLSLSEDVRVKLRLIDCVGFLVPDAVGSTENDRERLVKTPWSEMEMPFSKAADFGTQKVIRDHATIGVLVTTDGSFGEIPRENYEESELRTVRELEAQGKPYVVVLNTKKPYKDETKALAASLQEQYKVSVIPVNCDQMRKEDIVRILEAVLMEFPVMEIAYYIPKWAEILPMSHPLKEELLDIARTISSRIQDIKDVKPEALTVDKPCVKYCATEQMDFATGVVKVRLDLKEEYYYQILTELTGTSIEGEYDLVKILKNLTSKKSEYDRVLQAIDSVRSCGYGVVLPDRSEMQLDTPVLIRQGNKFGVRLKAVSPTVHMIRADIET
;
A
#
# COMPACT_ATOMS: atom_id res chain seq x y z
N MET A 1 -13.26 9.36 -0.55
CA MET A 1 -13.36 8.43 -1.70
C MET A 1 -14.83 8.40 -2.15
N GLU A 2 -15.15 7.98 -3.38
CA GLU A 2 -16.56 7.70 -3.69
C GLU A 2 -17.00 6.41 -2.98
N ALA A 3 -18.19 6.36 -2.38
CA ALA A 3 -18.69 5.19 -1.63
C ALA A 3 -18.46 3.87 -2.37
N PHE A 4 -18.66 3.88 -3.69
CA PHE A 4 -18.48 2.73 -4.57
C PHE A 4 -17.04 2.19 -4.66
N SER A 5 -16.04 3.07 -4.67
CA SER A 5 -14.62 2.68 -4.69
C SER A 5 -14.21 1.91 -3.43
N ILE A 6 -14.74 2.30 -2.27
CA ILE A 6 -14.44 1.65 -0.98
C ILE A 6 -14.93 0.20 -0.97
N TYR A 7 -16.14 -0.06 -1.46
CA TYR A 7 -16.67 -1.42 -1.52
C TYR A 7 -15.88 -2.31 -2.49
N ARG A 8 -15.38 -1.75 -3.60
CA ARG A 8 -14.51 -2.47 -4.53
C ARG A 8 -13.19 -2.86 -3.87
N ASP A 9 -12.58 -1.93 -3.14
CA ASP A 9 -11.30 -2.18 -2.45
C ASP A 9 -11.48 -3.22 -1.34
N LEU A 10 -12.55 -3.10 -0.56
CA LEU A 10 -12.94 -4.11 0.43
C LEU A 10 -13.24 -5.47 -0.19
N GLN A 11 -13.89 -5.52 -1.36
CA GLN A 11 -14.13 -6.78 -2.08
C GLN A 11 -12.82 -7.50 -2.34
N ASN A 12 -11.80 -6.79 -2.83
CA ASN A 12 -10.50 -7.39 -3.13
C ASN A 12 -9.76 -7.84 -1.85
N ARG A 13 -9.75 -6.99 -0.81
CA ARG A 13 -9.12 -7.29 0.48
C ARG A 13 -9.77 -8.45 1.25
N THR A 14 -11.07 -8.65 1.06
CA THR A 14 -11.86 -9.65 1.80
C THR A 14 -12.31 -10.83 0.94
N HIS A 15 -11.80 -10.95 -0.28
CA HIS A 15 -12.21 -11.98 -1.26
C HIS A 15 -13.74 -12.01 -1.48
N GLY A 16 -14.36 -10.84 -1.48
CA GLY A 16 -15.79 -10.62 -1.65
C GLY A 16 -16.66 -10.98 -0.45
N GLN A 17 -16.07 -11.27 0.72
CA GLN A 17 -16.79 -11.61 1.95
C GLN A 17 -16.46 -10.63 3.08
N LEU A 18 -17.30 -9.62 3.21
CA LEU A 18 -17.20 -8.63 4.27
C LEU A 18 -17.87 -9.15 5.55
N LEU A 19 -17.10 -9.85 6.37
CA LEU A 19 -17.51 -10.29 7.71
C LEU A 19 -16.99 -9.32 8.77
N LEU A 20 -17.90 -8.54 9.34
CA LEU A 20 -17.59 -7.57 10.40
C LEU A 20 -17.88 -8.15 11.78
N GLY A 21 -16.83 -8.38 12.57
CA GLY A 21 -16.95 -8.77 13.98
C GLY A 21 -17.20 -7.55 14.86
N VAL A 22 -18.43 -7.35 15.32
CA VAL A 22 -18.79 -6.22 16.18
C VAL A 22 -18.60 -6.61 17.64
N VAL A 23 -17.64 -5.97 18.30
CA VAL A 23 -17.13 -6.34 19.63
C VAL A 23 -17.05 -5.12 20.53
N GLY A 24 -16.82 -5.35 21.82
CA GLY A 24 -16.67 -4.28 22.80
C GLY A 24 -17.53 -4.48 24.03
N PRO A 25 -17.40 -3.59 25.04
CA PRO A 25 -18.08 -3.76 26.32
C PRO A 25 -19.61 -3.84 26.20
N VAL A 26 -20.28 -4.46 27.18
CA VAL A 26 -21.75 -4.44 27.24
C VAL A 26 -22.27 -3.01 27.37
N ARG A 27 -23.50 -2.74 26.90
CA ARG A 27 -24.16 -1.43 26.98
C ARG A 27 -23.49 -0.26 26.24
N THR A 28 -22.54 -0.51 25.34
CA THR A 28 -21.94 0.52 24.46
C THR A 28 -22.74 0.83 23.19
N GLY A 29 -23.85 0.11 22.94
CA GLY A 29 -24.70 0.29 21.76
C GLY A 29 -24.32 -0.56 20.54
N LYS A 30 -23.60 -1.68 20.73
CA LYS A 30 -23.30 -2.67 19.66
C LYS A 30 -24.52 -3.06 18.83
N SER A 31 -25.61 -3.46 19.47
CA SER A 31 -26.83 -3.87 18.78
C SER A 31 -27.45 -2.73 17.97
N THR A 32 -27.43 -1.50 18.50
CA THR A 32 -27.88 -0.30 17.78
C THR A 32 -27.01 -0.06 16.55
N PHE A 33 -25.69 -0.19 16.69
CA PHE A 33 -24.74 -0.08 15.57
C PHE A 33 -25.05 -1.11 14.48
N ILE A 34 -25.16 -2.40 14.83
CA ILE A 34 -25.42 -3.48 13.87
C ILE A 34 -26.72 -3.24 13.10
N ARG A 35 -27.79 -2.92 13.82
CA ARG A 35 -29.10 -2.66 13.20
C ARG A 35 -29.01 -1.52 12.20
N ARG A 36 -28.47 -0.37 12.63
CA ARG A 36 -28.36 0.83 11.79
C ARG A 36 -27.40 0.65 10.63
N PHE A 37 -26.29 -0.05 10.83
CA PHE A 37 -25.37 -0.43 9.77
C PHE A 37 -26.11 -1.24 8.69
N MET A 38 -26.84 -2.29 9.09
CA MET A 38 -27.61 -3.12 8.14
C MET A 38 -28.73 -2.36 7.45
N GLU A 39 -29.46 -1.51 8.17
CA GLU A 39 -30.52 -0.66 7.61
C GLU A 39 -29.98 0.27 6.52
N LEU A 40 -28.80 0.85 6.71
CA LEU A 40 -28.20 1.83 5.78
C LEU A 40 -27.38 1.21 4.64
N THR A 41 -26.90 -0.03 4.79
CA THR A 41 -26.01 -0.67 3.81
C THR A 41 -26.69 -1.73 2.96
N ALA A 42 -27.58 -2.53 3.56
CA ALA A 42 -28.14 -3.71 2.93
C ALA A 42 -29.59 -3.50 2.53
N LEU A 43 -30.43 -3.02 3.44
CA LEU A 43 -31.89 -3.04 3.27
C LEU A 43 -32.41 -2.13 2.15
N GLU A 44 -31.61 -1.17 1.67
CA GLU A 44 -31.99 -0.31 0.54
C GLU A 44 -31.89 -1.01 -0.81
N TYR A 45 -31.07 -2.06 -0.92
CA TYR A 45 -30.77 -2.76 -2.17
C TYR A 45 -31.50 -4.10 -2.30
N LEU A 46 -32.41 -4.39 -1.36
CA LEU A 46 -33.13 -5.66 -1.29
C LEU A 46 -34.61 -5.48 -1.60
N GLU A 47 -35.21 -6.53 -2.14
CA GLU A 47 -36.66 -6.61 -2.34
C GLU A 47 -37.39 -6.66 -0.98
N ASP A 48 -38.63 -6.17 -0.94
CA ASP A 48 -39.40 -6.01 0.31
C ASP A 48 -39.53 -7.30 1.12
N ALA A 49 -39.65 -8.46 0.48
CA ALA A 49 -39.73 -9.74 1.16
C ALA A 49 -38.43 -10.09 1.91
N GLN A 50 -37.29 -9.96 1.23
CA GLN A 50 -35.95 -10.20 1.82
C GLN A 50 -35.62 -9.16 2.88
N LYS A 51 -36.04 -7.91 2.67
CA LYS A 51 -35.89 -6.82 3.63
C LYS A 51 -36.59 -7.14 4.94
N ASN A 52 -37.85 -7.57 4.90
CA ASN A 52 -38.62 -7.95 6.09
C ASN A 52 -37.97 -9.13 6.81
N GLU A 53 -37.52 -10.15 6.07
CA GLU A 53 -36.83 -11.31 6.65
C GLU A 53 -35.55 -10.93 7.40
N ILE A 54 -34.75 -10.01 6.84
CA ILE A 54 -33.52 -9.55 7.50
C ILE A 54 -33.85 -8.64 8.68
N MET A 55 -34.85 -7.75 8.56
CA MET A 55 -35.28 -6.89 9.67
C MET A 55 -35.68 -7.72 10.90
N ASP A 56 -36.35 -8.85 10.70
CA ASP A 56 -36.73 -9.77 11.78
C ASP A 56 -35.52 -10.44 12.46
N GLN A 57 -34.38 -10.53 11.78
CA GLN A 57 -33.12 -11.05 12.31
C GLN A 57 -32.24 -9.98 12.98
N LEU A 58 -32.54 -8.68 12.77
CA LEU A 58 -31.78 -7.59 13.38
C LEU A 58 -32.04 -7.54 14.89
N PRO A 59 -31.04 -7.15 15.69
CA PRO A 59 -31.23 -7.07 17.12
C PRO A 59 -32.18 -5.92 17.46
N VAL A 60 -33.11 -6.17 18.37
CA VAL A 60 -34.02 -5.13 18.86
C VAL A 60 -33.20 -4.10 19.63
N SER A 61 -33.26 -2.85 19.20
CA SER A 61 -32.63 -1.71 19.87
C SER A 61 -33.35 -1.46 21.20
N GLY A 62 -32.91 -2.12 22.25
CA GLY A 62 -33.47 -1.95 23.59
C GLY A 62 -32.85 -0.74 24.30
N SER A 63 -33.68 0.14 24.83
CA SER A 63 -33.31 1.11 25.88
C SER A 63 -33.19 0.44 27.27
N GLY A 64 -33.26 -0.89 27.32
CA GLY A 64 -33.32 -1.67 28.56
C GLY A 64 -31.99 -1.79 29.30
N LYS A 65 -32.07 -1.99 30.61
CA LYS A 65 -30.91 -2.23 31.49
C LYS A 65 -30.32 -3.64 31.35
N LEU A 66 -31.05 -4.58 30.73
CA LEU A 66 -30.71 -6.00 30.62
C LEU A 66 -29.81 -6.29 29.42
N ILE A 67 -28.77 -7.10 29.61
CA ILE A 67 -27.91 -7.63 28.54
C ILE A 67 -28.72 -8.64 27.73
N THR A 68 -28.92 -8.36 26.44
CA THR A 68 -29.71 -9.20 25.51
C THR A 68 -28.88 -10.22 24.75
N THR A 69 -27.64 -9.87 24.40
CA THR A 69 -26.72 -10.76 23.65
C THR A 69 -25.96 -11.64 24.63
N VAL A 70 -26.36 -12.91 24.71
CA VAL A 70 -25.75 -13.93 25.57
C VAL A 70 -24.85 -14.92 24.81
N GLU A 71 -24.96 -14.94 23.48
CA GLU A 71 -24.16 -15.77 22.58
C GLU A 71 -23.85 -14.98 21.30
N PRO A 72 -22.70 -15.24 20.64
CA PRO A 72 -22.40 -14.62 19.36
C PRO A 72 -23.43 -14.98 18.29
N LYS A 73 -23.90 -13.99 17.54
CA LYS A 73 -24.91 -14.20 16.48
C LYS A 73 -24.43 -13.64 15.16
N PHE A 74 -24.58 -14.43 14.11
CA PHE A 74 -24.40 -13.97 12.74
C PHE A 74 -25.67 -13.27 12.25
N ILE A 75 -25.52 -12.05 11.74
CA ILE A 75 -26.62 -11.19 11.35
C ILE A 75 -26.35 -10.64 9.94
N PRO A 76 -27.15 -11.05 8.92
CA PRO A 76 -28.17 -12.09 8.98
C PRO A 76 -27.55 -13.50 9.05
N ARG A 77 -28.40 -14.51 9.23
CA ARG A 77 -28.01 -15.91 9.23
C ARG A 77 -27.33 -16.29 7.92
N ASP A 78 -27.82 -15.84 6.78
CA ASP A 78 -27.16 -16.00 5.49
C ASP A 78 -26.58 -14.66 5.02
N PRO A 79 -25.37 -14.63 4.44
CA PRO A 79 -24.77 -13.39 3.96
C PRO A 79 -25.65 -12.68 2.92
N VAL A 80 -25.83 -11.37 3.07
CA VAL A 80 -26.53 -10.55 2.08
C VAL A 80 -25.58 -10.22 0.94
N THR A 81 -26.00 -10.42 -0.31
CA THR A 81 -25.21 -9.97 -1.46
C THR A 81 -25.58 -8.54 -1.83
N LEU A 82 -24.64 -7.63 -1.64
CA LEU A 82 -24.74 -6.24 -2.09
C LEU A 82 -24.22 -6.15 -3.53
N SER A 83 -25.11 -5.80 -4.45
CA SER A 83 -24.77 -5.56 -5.87
C SER A 83 -24.79 -4.06 -6.13
N LEU A 84 -23.64 -3.41 -5.96
CA LEU A 84 -23.53 -1.96 -6.09
C LEU A 84 -23.30 -1.53 -7.56
N SER A 85 -22.80 -2.43 -8.40
CA SER A 85 -22.66 -2.29 -9.86
C SER A 85 -22.48 -3.67 -10.51
N GLU A 86 -22.26 -3.73 -11.84
CA GLU A 86 -21.95 -4.97 -12.56
C GLU A 86 -20.71 -5.70 -12.03
N ASP A 87 -19.66 -4.94 -11.64
CA ASP A 87 -18.35 -5.47 -11.25
C ASP A 87 -18.12 -5.56 -9.74
N VAL A 88 -18.99 -4.94 -8.93
CA VAL A 88 -18.83 -4.87 -7.46
C VAL A 88 -19.96 -5.64 -6.79
N ARG A 89 -19.60 -6.83 -6.29
CA ARG A 89 -20.47 -7.73 -5.54
C ARG A 89 -19.78 -8.15 -4.25
N VAL A 90 -20.37 -7.75 -3.12
CA VAL A 90 -19.85 -8.03 -1.78
C VAL A 90 -20.88 -8.79 -0.98
N LYS A 91 -20.48 -9.89 -0.35
CA LYS A 91 -21.30 -10.61 0.63
C LYS A 91 -21.07 -10.00 2.01
N LEU A 92 -22.07 -9.30 2.54
CA LEU A 92 -22.03 -8.67 3.84
C LEU A 92 -22.64 -9.58 4.91
N ARG A 93 -21.97 -9.71 6.04
CA ARG A 93 -22.49 -10.34 7.25
C ARG A 93 -21.83 -9.75 8.48
N LEU A 94 -22.62 -9.42 9.51
CA LEU A 94 -22.09 -8.94 10.78
C LEU A 94 -22.12 -10.07 11.80
N ILE A 95 -21.27 -9.95 12.80
CA ILE A 95 -21.25 -10.85 13.95
C ILE A 95 -21.42 -10.03 15.22
N ASP A 96 -22.58 -10.17 15.88
CA ASP A 96 -22.83 -9.57 17.19
C ASP A 96 -22.12 -10.42 18.25
N CYS A 97 -20.96 -9.96 18.72
CA CYS A 97 -20.21 -10.66 19.76
C CYS A 97 -20.73 -10.29 21.16
N VAL A 98 -20.60 -11.23 22.10
CA VAL A 98 -20.96 -10.98 23.49
C VAL A 98 -20.01 -9.92 24.05
N GLY A 99 -20.57 -8.90 24.71
CA GLY A 99 -19.74 -7.84 25.24
C GLY A 99 -19.01 -8.25 26.52
N PHE A 100 -17.82 -7.70 26.72
CA PHE A 100 -17.12 -7.79 28.00
C PHE A 100 -17.92 -7.07 29.09
N LEU A 101 -17.98 -7.68 30.27
CA LEU A 101 -18.72 -7.15 31.41
C LEU A 101 -18.03 -5.89 31.95
N VAL A 102 -18.82 -4.84 32.18
CA VAL A 102 -18.38 -3.62 32.87
C VAL A 102 -18.92 -3.58 34.30
N PRO A 103 -18.22 -2.91 35.22
CA PRO A 103 -18.76 -2.58 36.54
C PRO A 103 -20.12 -1.87 36.40
N ASP A 104 -21.07 -2.22 37.27
CA ASP A 104 -22.44 -1.67 37.32
C ASP A 104 -23.38 -2.04 36.14
N ALA A 105 -23.01 -2.99 35.29
CA ALA A 105 -23.94 -3.58 34.33
C ALA A 105 -24.95 -4.52 35.02
N VAL A 106 -26.19 -4.06 35.19
CA VAL A 106 -27.31 -4.85 35.76
C VAL A 106 -27.63 -6.06 34.85
N GLY A 107 -27.67 -7.27 35.43
CA GLY A 107 -27.97 -8.53 34.72
C GLY A 107 -26.82 -9.54 34.68
N SER A 108 -25.69 -9.24 35.32
CA SER A 108 -24.53 -10.14 35.48
C SER A 108 -24.63 -11.10 36.68
N THR A 109 -25.48 -10.78 37.67
CA THR A 109 -25.64 -11.54 38.92
C THR A 109 -27.08 -11.99 39.13
N GLU A 110 -27.27 -13.27 39.44
CA GLU A 110 -28.51 -13.84 39.96
C GLU A 110 -28.20 -14.38 41.36
N ASN A 111 -28.80 -13.80 42.41
CA ASN A 111 -28.50 -14.11 43.82
C ASN A 111 -27.01 -13.98 44.20
N ASP A 112 -26.35 -12.88 43.85
CA ASP A 112 -24.92 -12.61 44.14
C ASP A 112 -23.92 -13.66 43.61
N ARG A 113 -24.32 -14.46 42.61
CA ARG A 113 -23.45 -15.39 41.88
C ARG A 113 -23.53 -15.13 40.37
N GLU A 114 -22.41 -15.31 39.66
CA GLU A 114 -22.39 -15.23 38.20
C GLU A 114 -23.32 -16.29 37.60
N ARG A 115 -24.19 -15.86 36.69
CA ARG A 115 -25.09 -16.75 35.97
C ARG A 115 -24.28 -17.77 35.15
N LEU A 116 -24.58 -19.06 35.31
CA LEU A 116 -24.01 -20.11 34.47
C LEU A 116 -24.78 -20.21 33.15
N VAL A 117 -24.07 -20.40 32.06
CA VAL A 117 -24.64 -20.57 30.72
C VAL A 117 -24.01 -21.78 30.03
N LYS A 118 -24.82 -22.49 29.25
CA LYS A 118 -24.31 -23.42 28.22
C LYS A 118 -23.99 -22.62 26.98
N THR A 119 -22.91 -22.97 26.31
CA THR A 119 -22.55 -22.37 25.02
C THR A 119 -22.45 -23.45 23.95
N PRO A 120 -22.58 -23.13 22.66
CA PRO A 120 -22.36 -24.09 21.57
C PRO A 120 -20.93 -24.63 21.50
N TRP A 121 -20.01 -24.04 22.26
CA TRP A 121 -18.58 -24.25 22.17
C TRP A 121 -17.99 -25.06 23.33
N SER A 122 -18.81 -25.43 24.32
CA SER A 122 -18.44 -26.24 25.48
C SER A 122 -19.64 -27.04 25.99
N GLU A 123 -19.43 -28.34 26.26
CA GLU A 123 -20.47 -29.19 26.86
C GLU A 123 -20.68 -28.90 28.36
N MET A 124 -19.70 -28.28 29.03
CA MET A 124 -19.81 -27.87 30.43
C MET A 124 -20.38 -26.46 30.54
N GLU A 125 -21.32 -26.28 31.48
CA GLU A 125 -21.79 -24.96 31.91
C GLU A 125 -20.62 -24.15 32.46
N MET A 126 -20.53 -22.89 32.04
CA MET A 126 -19.50 -21.98 32.50
C MET A 126 -20.11 -20.63 32.90
N PRO A 127 -19.43 -19.85 33.76
CA PRO A 127 -19.88 -18.51 34.11
C PRO A 127 -20.03 -17.64 32.86
N PHE A 128 -21.05 -16.79 32.86
CA PHE A 128 -21.39 -15.89 31.75
C PHE A 128 -20.19 -15.07 31.26
N SER A 129 -19.36 -14.57 32.17
CA SER A 129 -18.11 -13.86 31.87
C SER A 129 -17.16 -14.70 31.01
N LYS A 130 -16.89 -15.94 31.41
CA LYS A 130 -16.03 -16.88 30.66
C LYS A 130 -16.63 -17.29 29.32
N ALA A 131 -17.94 -17.46 29.25
CA ALA A 131 -18.65 -17.77 28.01
C ALA A 131 -18.55 -16.62 27.00
N ALA A 132 -18.71 -15.38 27.47
CA ALA A 132 -18.54 -14.18 26.66
C ALA A 132 -17.11 -14.07 26.12
N ASP A 133 -16.11 -14.23 26.99
CA ASP A 133 -14.70 -14.17 26.61
C ASP A 133 -14.35 -15.25 25.57
N PHE A 134 -14.70 -16.51 25.84
CA PHE A 134 -14.37 -17.62 24.95
C PHE A 134 -15.10 -17.53 23.61
N GLY A 135 -16.39 -17.16 23.63
CA GLY A 135 -17.20 -17.00 22.42
C GLY A 135 -16.69 -15.87 21.54
N THR A 136 -16.38 -14.72 22.14
CA THR A 136 -15.87 -13.55 21.41
C THR A 136 -14.49 -13.85 20.81
N GLN A 137 -13.55 -14.42 21.57
CA GLN A 137 -12.23 -14.80 21.03
C GLN A 137 -12.34 -15.77 19.85
N LYS A 138 -13.16 -16.82 19.99
CA LYS A 138 -13.31 -17.84 18.95
C LYS A 138 -13.93 -17.27 17.69
N VAL A 139 -14.96 -16.44 17.83
CA VAL A 139 -15.71 -15.90 16.69
C VAL A 139 -14.93 -14.84 15.92
N ILE A 140 -14.23 -13.94 16.62
CA ILE A 140 -13.38 -12.97 15.91
C ILE A 140 -12.22 -13.70 15.23
N ARG A 141 -11.56 -14.64 15.92
CA ARG A 141 -10.41 -15.39 15.37
C ARG A 141 -10.80 -16.26 14.18
N ASP A 142 -11.89 -17.01 14.28
CA ASP A 142 -12.21 -18.06 13.30
C ASP A 142 -13.11 -17.55 12.16
N HIS A 143 -13.82 -16.41 12.34
CA HIS A 143 -14.87 -15.98 11.40
C HIS A 143 -14.87 -14.52 10.98
N ALA A 144 -14.37 -13.57 11.79
CA ALA A 144 -14.36 -12.16 11.37
C ALA A 144 -13.26 -11.90 10.32
N THR A 145 -13.56 -11.14 9.27
CA THR A 145 -12.51 -10.62 8.36
C THR A 145 -11.95 -9.31 8.91
N ILE A 146 -12.81 -8.52 9.57
CA ILE A 146 -12.52 -7.18 10.09
C ILE A 146 -13.16 -7.03 11.46
N GLY A 147 -12.48 -6.39 12.41
CA GLY A 147 -13.00 -6.06 13.73
C GLY A 147 -13.64 -4.66 13.78
N VAL A 148 -14.74 -4.51 14.52
CA VAL A 148 -15.33 -3.21 14.85
C VAL A 148 -15.55 -3.17 16.36
N LEU A 149 -14.70 -2.43 17.06
CA LEU A 149 -14.84 -2.19 18.49
C LEU A 149 -15.82 -1.04 18.72
N VAL A 150 -17.00 -1.32 19.28
CA VAL A 150 -17.97 -0.29 19.66
C VAL A 150 -17.81 0.02 21.16
N THR A 151 -17.40 1.25 21.44
CA THR A 151 -17.23 1.80 22.79
C THR A 151 -18.12 3.05 22.96
N THR A 152 -18.10 3.71 24.12
CA THR A 152 -18.91 4.90 24.39
C THR A 152 -18.18 5.95 25.21
N ASP A 153 -18.55 7.22 25.03
CA ASP A 153 -18.12 8.35 25.86
C ASP A 153 -18.96 8.53 27.14
N GLY A 154 -19.91 7.63 27.41
CA GLY A 154 -20.81 7.72 28.57
C GLY A 154 -21.92 8.78 28.43
N SER A 155 -22.10 9.38 27.25
CA SER A 155 -23.15 10.39 27.01
C SER A 155 -24.58 9.83 26.99
N PHE A 156 -24.73 8.51 27.00
CA PHE A 156 -25.99 7.79 27.07
C PHE A 156 -25.91 6.59 28.01
N GLY A 157 -27.09 6.13 28.44
CA GLY A 157 -27.17 5.10 29.47
C GLY A 157 -26.93 5.66 30.87
N GLU A 158 -26.59 4.77 31.80
CA GLU A 158 -26.42 5.07 33.23
C GLU A 158 -24.99 4.79 33.72
N ILE A 159 -24.15 4.20 32.88
CA ILE A 159 -22.79 3.79 33.25
C ILE A 159 -21.83 4.89 32.79
N PRO A 160 -20.97 5.41 33.70
CA PRO A 160 -20.02 6.45 33.37
C PRO A 160 -18.87 5.91 32.51
N ARG A 161 -18.12 6.79 31.83
CA ARG A 161 -17.08 6.42 30.84
C ARG A 161 -16.00 5.53 31.43
N GLU A 162 -15.61 5.85 32.66
CA GLU A 162 -14.50 5.26 33.41
C GLU A 162 -14.70 3.74 33.58
N ASN A 163 -15.96 3.30 33.75
CA ASN A 163 -16.29 1.88 33.89
C ASN A 163 -16.05 1.07 32.61
N TYR A 164 -15.93 1.71 31.45
CA TYR A 164 -15.72 1.03 30.18
C TYR A 164 -14.23 0.82 29.85
N GLU A 165 -13.32 1.58 30.44
CA GLU A 165 -11.89 1.64 30.05
C GLU A 165 -11.18 0.29 30.16
N GLU A 166 -11.40 -0.44 31.26
CA GLU A 166 -10.76 -1.74 31.48
C GLU A 166 -11.23 -2.78 30.44
N SER A 167 -12.55 -2.85 30.22
CA SER A 167 -13.14 -3.76 29.24
C SER A 167 -12.79 -3.41 27.80
N GLU A 168 -12.68 -2.12 27.50
CA GLU A 168 -12.23 -1.60 26.21
C GLU A 168 -10.78 -1.99 25.95
N LEU A 169 -9.88 -1.74 26.90
CA LEU A 169 -8.47 -2.12 26.79
C LEU A 169 -8.29 -3.63 26.63
N ARG A 170 -9.10 -4.42 27.34
CA ARG A 170 -9.14 -5.87 27.17
C ARG A 170 -9.55 -6.26 25.75
N THR A 171 -10.59 -5.63 25.21
CA THR A 171 -11.05 -5.89 23.83
C THR A 171 -9.97 -5.54 22.80
N VAL A 172 -9.30 -4.40 22.98
CA VAL A 172 -8.21 -3.95 22.11
C VAL A 172 -7.09 -4.99 22.08
N ARG A 173 -6.62 -5.45 23.24
CA ARG A 173 -5.57 -6.49 23.33
C ARG A 173 -5.95 -7.78 22.60
N GLU A 174 -7.22 -8.17 22.66
CA GLU A 174 -7.70 -9.36 21.95
C GLU A 174 -7.76 -9.17 20.44
N LEU A 175 -8.13 -7.98 19.97
CA LEU A 175 -8.12 -7.65 18.54
C LEU A 175 -6.69 -7.59 17.99
N GLU A 176 -5.77 -6.95 18.72
CA GLU A 176 -4.35 -6.88 18.39
C GLU A 176 -3.70 -8.27 18.34
N ALA A 177 -3.99 -9.14 19.31
CA ALA A 177 -3.46 -10.50 19.36
C ALA A 177 -3.91 -11.37 18.16
N GLN A 178 -5.00 -11.00 17.50
CA GLN A 178 -5.51 -11.72 16.32
C GLN A 178 -4.90 -11.21 15.01
N GLY A 179 -4.29 -10.02 15.00
CA GLY A 179 -3.66 -9.43 13.82
C GLY A 179 -4.62 -9.09 12.67
N LYS A 180 -5.93 -8.97 12.96
CA LYS A 180 -6.94 -8.58 11.98
C LYS A 180 -7.15 -7.07 11.98
N PRO A 181 -7.39 -6.45 10.81
CA PRO A 181 -7.68 -5.02 10.76
C PRO A 181 -8.94 -4.72 11.56
N TYR A 182 -8.91 -3.68 12.38
CA TYR A 182 -10.06 -3.26 13.16
C TYR A 182 -10.14 -1.74 13.30
N VAL A 183 -11.33 -1.23 13.59
CA VAL A 183 -11.55 0.19 13.91
C VAL A 183 -12.31 0.33 15.21
N VAL A 184 -12.20 1.50 15.84
CA VAL A 184 -12.95 1.84 17.04
C VAL A 184 -14.05 2.82 16.69
N VAL A 185 -15.29 2.46 17.01
CA VAL A 185 -16.47 3.30 16.90
C VAL A 185 -16.79 3.83 18.30
N LEU A 186 -16.51 5.12 18.52
CA LEU A 186 -16.84 5.82 19.75
C LEU A 186 -18.29 6.31 19.66
N ASN A 187 -19.21 5.51 20.21
CA ASN A 187 -20.63 5.84 20.22
C ASN A 187 -20.93 6.98 21.22
N THR A 188 -21.62 8.02 20.76
CA THR A 188 -21.91 9.23 21.53
C THR A 188 -23.16 9.94 21.02
N LYS A 189 -23.88 10.64 21.90
CA LYS A 189 -24.96 11.55 21.48
C LYS A 189 -24.45 12.81 20.77
N LYS A 190 -23.16 13.16 20.91
CA LYS A 190 -22.62 14.46 20.49
C LYS A 190 -21.28 14.30 19.74
N PRO A 191 -21.24 13.62 18.58
CA PRO A 191 -20.00 13.26 17.89
C PRO A 191 -19.12 14.45 17.46
N TYR A 192 -19.70 15.64 17.31
CA TYR A 192 -18.98 16.83 16.84
C TYR A 192 -18.48 17.76 17.96
N LYS A 193 -18.77 17.46 19.23
CA LYS A 193 -18.27 18.23 20.37
C LYS A 193 -16.74 18.11 20.48
N ASP A 194 -16.10 19.18 20.96
CA ASP A 194 -14.64 19.20 21.15
C ASP A 194 -14.17 18.20 22.21
N GLU A 195 -14.93 18.03 23.29
CA GLU A 195 -14.68 17.01 24.33
C GLU A 195 -14.59 15.60 23.74
N THR A 196 -15.55 15.26 22.85
CA THR A 196 -15.62 13.96 22.18
C THR A 196 -14.49 13.79 21.17
N LYS A 197 -14.14 14.84 20.41
CA LYS A 197 -13.01 14.79 19.48
C LYS A 197 -11.68 14.62 20.21
N ALA A 198 -11.51 15.30 21.35
CA ALA A 198 -10.34 15.16 22.19
C ALA A 198 -10.23 13.74 22.76
N LEU A 199 -11.34 13.16 23.23
CA LEU A 199 -11.38 11.77 23.66
C LEU A 199 -11.01 10.81 22.53
N ALA A 200 -11.58 10.99 21.34
CA ALA A 200 -11.26 10.15 20.18
C ALA A 200 -9.78 10.23 19.79
N ALA A 201 -9.20 11.42 19.79
CA ALA A 201 -7.77 11.61 19.53
C ALA A 201 -6.90 10.92 20.59
N SER A 202 -7.28 11.03 21.87
CA SER A 202 -6.58 10.34 22.97
C SER A 202 -6.65 8.81 22.82
N LEU A 203 -7.81 8.25 22.50
CA LEU A 203 -7.96 6.80 22.27
C LEU A 203 -7.21 6.35 21.02
N GLN A 204 -7.18 7.16 19.96
CA GLN A 204 -6.42 6.86 18.74
C GLN A 204 -4.91 6.86 19.02
N GLU A 205 -4.42 7.75 19.87
CA GLU A 205 -3.03 7.77 20.30
C GLU A 205 -2.69 6.56 21.19
N GLN A 206 -3.61 6.19 22.09
CA GLN A 206 -3.45 5.08 23.03
C GLN A 206 -3.46 3.73 22.33
N TYR A 207 -4.42 3.50 21.43
CA TYR A 207 -4.66 2.22 20.77
C TYR A 207 -4.03 2.11 19.39
N LYS A 208 -3.40 3.20 18.88
CA LYS A 208 -2.75 3.25 17.57
C LYS A 208 -3.64 2.79 16.40
N VAL A 209 -4.95 2.99 16.52
CA VAL A 209 -5.99 2.60 15.57
C VAL A 209 -6.95 3.75 15.36
N SER A 210 -7.58 3.83 14.19
CA SER A 210 -8.57 4.84 13.87
C SER A 210 -9.78 4.78 14.81
N VAL A 211 -10.11 5.92 15.42
CA VAL A 211 -11.27 6.09 16.31
C VAL A 211 -12.27 7.05 15.69
N ILE A 212 -13.51 6.61 15.52
CA ILE A 212 -14.57 7.37 14.84
C ILE A 212 -15.70 7.69 15.81
N PRO A 213 -15.85 8.97 16.21
CA PRO A 213 -17.03 9.43 16.92
C PRO A 213 -18.28 9.36 16.04
N VAL A 214 -19.31 8.66 16.50
CA VAL A 214 -20.58 8.56 15.80
C VAL A 214 -21.73 8.47 16.79
N ASN A 215 -22.90 8.99 16.41
CA ASN A 215 -24.14 8.66 17.11
C ASN A 215 -24.75 7.42 16.45
N CYS A 216 -24.56 6.24 17.04
CA CYS A 216 -25.03 4.98 16.45
C CYS A 216 -26.54 4.99 16.16
N ASP A 217 -27.35 5.67 16.99
CA ASP A 217 -28.81 5.72 16.82
C ASP A 217 -29.24 6.61 15.64
N GLN A 218 -28.44 7.63 15.32
CA GLN A 218 -28.70 8.62 14.28
C GLN A 218 -27.71 8.53 13.11
N MET A 219 -27.08 7.35 12.91
CA MET A 219 -26.14 7.14 11.82
C MET A 219 -26.77 7.44 10.47
N ARG A 220 -25.94 7.97 9.57
CA ARG A 220 -26.26 8.19 8.17
C ARG A 220 -25.28 7.42 7.29
N LYS A 221 -25.55 7.39 5.99
CA LYS A 221 -24.68 6.70 5.02
C LYS A 221 -23.26 7.24 5.02
N GLU A 222 -23.11 8.55 5.22
CA GLU A 222 -21.81 9.20 5.29
C GLU A 222 -20.99 8.66 6.47
N ASP A 223 -21.62 8.33 7.60
CA ASP A 223 -20.93 7.75 8.75
C ASP A 223 -20.44 6.33 8.45
N ILE A 224 -21.26 5.53 7.76
CA ILE A 224 -20.86 4.18 7.30
C ILE A 224 -19.67 4.26 6.35
N VAL A 225 -19.73 5.16 5.37
CA VAL A 225 -18.63 5.38 4.42
C VAL A 225 -17.36 5.73 5.17
N ARG A 226 -17.42 6.65 6.14
CA ARG A 226 -16.26 7.01 6.97
C ARG A 226 -15.71 5.83 7.79
N ILE A 227 -16.59 4.97 8.32
CA ILE A 227 -16.17 3.75 9.03
C ILE A 227 -15.45 2.79 8.09
N LEU A 228 -15.99 2.56 6.89
CA LEU A 228 -15.39 1.67 5.90
C LEU A 228 -14.08 2.24 5.32
N GLU A 229 -13.98 3.57 5.14
CA GLU A 229 -12.73 4.23 4.77
C GLU A 229 -11.66 4.02 5.84
N ALA A 230 -11.99 4.22 7.12
CA ALA A 230 -11.04 3.96 8.19
C ALA A 230 -10.64 2.48 8.23
N VAL A 231 -11.59 1.56 8.05
CA VAL A 231 -11.28 0.13 7.95
C VAL A 231 -10.26 -0.15 6.84
N LEU A 232 -10.38 0.48 5.67
CA LEU A 232 -9.39 0.33 4.58
C LEU A 232 -7.99 0.81 4.97
N MET A 233 -7.90 1.88 5.77
CA MET A 233 -6.62 2.40 6.27
C MET A 233 -5.94 1.45 7.27
N GLU A 234 -6.70 0.57 7.93
CA GLU A 234 -6.19 -0.39 8.93
C GLU A 234 -5.75 -1.71 8.31
N PHE A 235 -5.89 -1.90 6.99
CA PHE A 235 -5.32 -3.08 6.33
C PHE A 235 -3.80 -2.99 6.24
N PRO A 236 -3.10 -4.14 6.32
CA PRO A 236 -1.65 -4.17 6.15
C PRO A 236 -1.26 -3.78 4.73
N VAL A 237 -0.08 -3.17 4.62
CA VAL A 237 0.62 -3.02 3.34
C VAL A 237 1.18 -4.38 2.93
N MET A 238 0.86 -4.80 1.71
CA MET A 238 1.31 -6.09 1.18
C MET A 238 2.64 -5.97 0.44
N GLU A 239 2.86 -4.83 -0.24
CA GLU A 239 4.04 -4.58 -1.03
C GLU A 239 4.37 -3.08 -1.06
N ILE A 240 5.66 -2.75 -0.95
CA ILE A 240 6.16 -1.39 -1.23
C ILE A 240 7.04 -1.47 -2.47
N ALA A 241 6.57 -0.87 -3.56
CA ALA A 241 7.27 -0.81 -4.84
C ALA A 241 8.05 0.51 -4.93
N TYR A 242 9.38 0.41 -5.00
CA TYR A 242 10.27 1.57 -5.11
C TYR A 242 10.59 1.89 -6.57
N TYR A 243 10.37 3.14 -6.96
CA TYR A 243 10.72 3.68 -8.27
C TYR A 243 11.94 4.59 -8.11
N ILE A 244 13.07 4.13 -8.65
CA ILE A 244 14.34 4.86 -8.65
C ILE A 244 14.69 5.36 -10.06
N PRO A 245 15.64 6.30 -10.22
CA PRO A 245 16.12 6.69 -11.53
C PRO A 245 16.71 5.50 -12.28
N LYS A 246 16.36 5.35 -13.57
CA LYS A 246 16.77 4.20 -14.41
C LYS A 246 18.28 3.99 -14.48
N TRP A 247 19.06 5.05 -14.40
CA TRP A 247 20.52 4.94 -14.40
C TRP A 247 21.05 4.24 -13.14
N ALA A 248 20.36 4.34 -12.01
CA ALA A 248 20.73 3.66 -10.77
C ALA A 248 20.45 2.15 -10.83
N GLU A 249 19.49 1.72 -11.66
CA GLU A 249 19.20 0.29 -11.88
C GLU A 249 20.36 -0.45 -12.55
N ILE A 250 21.12 0.24 -13.41
CA ILE A 250 22.24 -0.31 -14.18
C ILE A 250 23.41 -0.71 -13.26
N LEU A 251 23.51 -0.10 -12.08
CA LEU A 251 24.60 -0.35 -11.15
C LEU A 251 24.61 -1.80 -10.64
N PRO A 252 25.79 -2.41 -10.45
CA PRO A 252 25.88 -3.74 -9.85
C PRO A 252 25.39 -3.73 -8.40
N MET A 253 24.90 -4.87 -7.89
CA MET A 253 24.38 -4.96 -6.52
C MET A 253 25.42 -4.64 -5.44
N SER A 254 26.71 -4.81 -5.75
CA SER A 254 27.84 -4.47 -4.88
C SER A 254 28.21 -2.98 -4.88
N HIS A 255 27.54 -2.15 -5.68
CA HIS A 255 27.85 -0.72 -5.74
C HIS A 255 27.38 -0.02 -4.45
N PRO A 256 28.19 0.85 -3.81
CA PRO A 256 27.84 1.50 -2.54
C PRO A 256 26.50 2.25 -2.57
N LEU A 257 26.21 2.98 -3.65
CA LEU A 257 24.92 3.65 -3.82
C LEU A 257 23.75 2.65 -3.78
N LYS A 258 23.90 1.46 -4.37
CA LYS A 258 22.82 0.47 -4.41
C LYS A 258 22.56 -0.13 -3.02
N GLU A 259 23.62 -0.38 -2.24
CA GLU A 259 23.50 -0.78 -0.84
C GLU A 259 22.76 0.29 -0.03
N GLU A 260 23.10 1.57 -0.24
CA GLU A 260 22.42 2.68 0.43
C GLU A 260 20.92 2.76 0.08
N LEU A 261 20.56 2.55 -1.19
CA LEU A 261 19.15 2.49 -1.62
C LEU A 261 18.38 1.34 -0.96
N LEU A 262 19.01 0.16 -0.82
CA LEU A 262 18.42 -0.98 -0.13
C LEU A 262 18.22 -0.71 1.36
N ASP A 263 19.15 -0.02 2.00
CA ASP A 263 19.01 0.37 3.41
C ASP A 263 17.92 1.42 3.61
N ILE A 264 17.76 2.35 2.67
CA ILE A 264 16.62 3.29 2.65
C ILE A 264 15.31 2.51 2.56
N ALA A 265 15.21 1.56 1.62
CA ALA A 265 14.02 0.73 1.43
C ALA A 265 13.68 -0.07 2.70
N ARG A 266 14.68 -0.71 3.34
CA ARG A 266 14.50 -1.42 4.62
C ARG A 266 14.02 -0.51 5.73
N THR A 267 14.60 0.69 5.83
CA THR A 267 14.24 1.67 6.87
C THR A 267 12.79 2.11 6.72
N ILE A 268 12.37 2.47 5.50
CA ILE A 268 10.99 2.85 5.21
C ILE A 268 10.04 1.68 5.50
N SER A 269 10.39 0.48 5.02
CA SER A 269 9.58 -0.73 5.24
C SER A 269 9.39 -1.05 6.73
N SER A 270 10.38 -0.75 7.58
CA SER A 270 10.27 -0.98 9.04
C SER A 270 9.31 -0.01 9.74
N ARG A 271 8.96 1.11 9.10
CA ARG A 271 8.07 2.15 9.65
C ARG A 271 6.62 2.01 9.17
N ILE A 272 6.40 1.22 8.12
CA ILE A 272 5.10 1.10 7.45
C ILE A 272 4.62 -0.33 7.63
N GLN A 273 3.59 -0.50 8.46
CA GLN A 273 2.93 -1.79 8.64
C GLN A 273 1.56 -1.78 7.95
N ASP A 274 0.77 -0.75 8.22
CA ASP A 274 -0.59 -0.58 7.72
C ASP A 274 -0.69 0.59 6.74
N ILE A 275 -1.77 0.65 5.96
CA ILE A 275 -1.98 1.71 4.97
C ILE A 275 -2.00 3.11 5.62
N LYS A 276 -2.51 3.23 6.85
CA LYS A 276 -2.49 4.48 7.64
C LYS A 276 -1.08 4.97 7.95
N ASP A 277 -0.07 4.10 7.94
CA ASP A 277 1.32 4.45 8.28
C ASP A 277 2.04 5.09 7.10
N VAL A 278 1.47 5.05 5.90
CA VAL A 278 2.01 5.65 4.67
C VAL A 278 1.81 7.17 4.70
N LYS A 279 2.50 7.82 5.65
CA LYS A 279 2.52 9.27 5.83
C LYS A 279 3.87 9.83 5.37
N PRO A 280 3.94 11.13 5.00
CA PRO A 280 5.19 11.77 4.59
C PRO A 280 6.34 11.55 5.60
N GLU A 281 6.04 11.54 6.89
CA GLU A 281 7.03 11.38 7.97
C GLU A 281 7.69 10.00 7.94
N ALA A 282 6.94 8.95 7.59
CA ALA A 282 7.46 7.59 7.48
C ALA A 282 8.45 7.46 6.30
N LEU A 283 8.22 8.24 5.24
CA LEU A 283 9.06 8.29 4.03
C LEU A 283 10.22 9.26 4.11
N THR A 284 10.39 9.99 5.22
CA THR A 284 11.52 10.91 5.40
C THR A 284 12.83 10.13 5.43
N VAL A 285 13.75 10.49 4.55
CA VAL A 285 15.08 9.90 4.42
C VAL A 285 16.14 10.97 4.62
N ASP A 286 17.00 10.77 5.61
CA ASP A 286 18.16 11.63 5.86
C ASP A 286 19.42 11.00 5.26
N LYS A 287 19.53 11.08 3.93
CA LYS A 287 20.67 10.56 3.16
C LYS A 287 21.14 11.59 2.12
N PRO A 288 22.46 11.84 2.00
CA PRO A 288 22.97 12.87 1.09
C PRO A 288 22.63 12.66 -0.38
N CYS A 289 22.50 11.40 -0.82
CA CYS A 289 22.18 11.02 -2.20
C CYS A 289 20.74 11.25 -2.61
N VAL A 290 19.83 11.40 -1.65
CA VAL A 290 18.38 11.51 -1.90
C VAL A 290 17.99 12.97 -2.15
N LYS A 291 17.26 13.20 -3.23
CA LYS A 291 16.63 14.49 -3.55
C LYS A 291 15.26 14.59 -2.88
N TYR A 292 14.42 13.57 -3.07
CA TYR A 292 13.16 13.42 -2.36
C TYR A 292 12.70 11.96 -2.37
N CYS A 293 11.84 11.61 -1.41
CA CYS A 293 11.16 10.34 -1.33
C CYS A 293 9.68 10.61 -1.01
N ALA A 294 8.77 10.13 -1.85
CA ALA A 294 7.35 10.43 -1.70
C ALA A 294 6.46 9.28 -2.22
N THR A 295 5.26 9.18 -1.66
CA THR A 295 4.23 8.28 -2.19
C THR A 295 3.76 8.79 -3.53
N GLU A 296 3.86 7.95 -4.56
CA GLU A 296 3.34 8.24 -5.89
C GLU A 296 1.90 7.75 -6.03
N GLN A 297 1.63 6.54 -5.52
CA GLN A 297 0.31 5.92 -5.60
C GLN A 297 0.10 4.96 -4.43
N MET A 298 -1.12 4.88 -3.93
CA MET A 298 -1.55 3.82 -3.01
C MET A 298 -2.70 3.06 -3.65
N ASP A 299 -2.58 1.74 -3.70
CA ASP A 299 -3.66 0.84 -4.11
C ASP A 299 -4.25 0.17 -2.86
N PHE A 300 -5.44 0.60 -2.46
CA PHE A 300 -6.14 0.10 -1.27
C PHE A 300 -6.65 -1.33 -1.45
N ALA A 301 -6.97 -1.73 -2.69
CA ALA A 301 -7.48 -3.05 -3.01
C ALA A 301 -6.41 -4.13 -2.87
N THR A 302 -5.21 -3.87 -3.38
CA THR A 302 -4.08 -4.83 -3.35
C THR A 302 -3.16 -4.63 -2.16
N GLY A 303 -3.14 -3.44 -1.57
CA GLY A 303 -2.19 -3.07 -0.53
C GLY A 303 -0.80 -2.76 -1.08
N VAL A 304 -0.70 -2.42 -2.35
CA VAL A 304 0.56 -2.04 -3.00
C VAL A 304 0.76 -0.53 -2.87
N VAL A 305 1.89 -0.13 -2.29
CA VAL A 305 2.28 1.27 -2.14
C VAL A 305 3.44 1.55 -3.09
N LYS A 306 3.26 2.52 -4.00
CA LYS A 306 4.32 2.95 -4.91
C LYS A 306 5.03 4.17 -4.33
N VAL A 307 6.32 4.03 -4.07
CA VAL A 307 7.18 5.08 -3.53
C VAL A 307 8.17 5.49 -4.61
N ARG A 308 8.22 6.80 -4.89
CA ARG A 308 9.22 7.38 -5.77
C ARG A 308 10.39 7.88 -4.94
N LEU A 309 11.58 7.37 -5.24
CA LEU A 309 12.83 7.75 -4.60
C LEU A 309 13.73 8.39 -5.66
N ASP A 310 13.82 9.71 -5.65
CA ASP A 310 14.65 10.45 -6.60
C ASP A 310 16.00 10.82 -5.99
N LEU A 311 17.04 10.82 -6.82
CA LEU A 311 18.41 11.03 -6.41
C LEU A 311 18.91 12.38 -6.91
N LYS A 312 19.88 12.94 -6.20
CA LYS A 312 20.44 14.23 -6.62
C LYS A 312 21.30 14.07 -7.87
N GLU A 313 21.30 15.11 -8.70
CA GLU A 313 21.94 15.10 -10.02
C GLU A 313 23.47 14.94 -9.92
N GLU A 314 24.10 15.37 -8.82
CA GLU A 314 25.55 15.22 -8.65
C GLU A 314 25.97 13.74 -8.64
N TYR A 315 25.12 12.86 -8.10
CA TYR A 315 25.38 11.41 -8.07
C TYR A 315 25.29 10.77 -9.46
N TYR A 316 24.42 11.29 -10.32
CA TYR A 316 24.33 10.83 -11.71
C TYR A 316 25.66 11.06 -12.45
N TYR A 317 26.21 12.27 -12.35
CA TYR A 317 27.48 12.61 -12.99
C TYR A 317 28.68 11.91 -12.35
N GLN A 318 28.68 11.75 -11.02
CA GLN A 318 29.69 10.98 -10.32
C GLN A 318 29.75 9.53 -10.84
N ILE A 319 28.60 8.89 -11.01
CA ILE A 319 28.52 7.51 -11.50
C ILE A 319 28.93 7.41 -12.97
N LEU A 320 28.53 8.37 -13.81
CA LEU A 320 29.00 8.39 -15.18
C LEU A 320 30.53 8.54 -15.25
N THR A 321 31.11 9.36 -14.36
CA THR A 321 32.56 9.50 -14.23
C THR A 321 33.22 8.18 -13.83
N GLU A 322 32.65 7.46 -12.85
CA GLU A 322 33.13 6.15 -12.41
C GLU A 322 33.06 5.09 -13.53
N LEU A 323 31.93 5.02 -14.24
CA LEU A 323 31.71 4.02 -15.30
C LEU A 323 32.55 4.28 -16.55
N THR A 324 32.81 5.54 -16.88
CA THR A 324 33.54 5.91 -18.11
C THR A 324 35.03 6.17 -17.88
N GLY A 325 35.46 6.31 -16.61
CA GLY A 325 36.82 6.73 -16.26
C GLY A 325 37.19 8.14 -16.73
N THR A 326 36.22 8.93 -17.17
CA THR A 326 36.40 10.29 -17.70
C THR A 326 35.67 11.27 -16.80
N SER A 327 36.28 12.40 -16.43
CA SER A 327 35.63 13.41 -15.59
C SER A 327 34.40 14.01 -16.30
N ILE A 328 33.23 13.86 -15.70
CA ILE A 328 31.96 14.46 -16.15
C ILE A 328 31.38 15.23 -14.97
N GLU A 329 31.42 16.56 -15.02
CA GLU A 329 30.91 17.41 -13.93
C GLU A 329 29.48 17.91 -14.21
N GLY A 330 28.98 17.72 -15.43
CA GLY A 330 27.63 18.13 -15.81
C GLY A 330 27.27 17.86 -17.27
N GLU A 331 26.12 18.39 -17.70
CA GLU A 331 25.57 18.19 -19.05
C GLU A 331 26.53 18.64 -20.15
N TYR A 332 27.23 19.76 -19.95
CA TYR A 332 28.15 20.31 -20.94
C TYR A 332 29.31 19.34 -21.23
N ASP A 333 29.90 18.75 -20.20
CA ASP A 333 30.99 17.78 -20.35
C ASP A 333 30.51 16.51 -21.02
N LEU A 334 29.32 16.04 -20.64
CA LEU A 334 28.71 14.86 -21.24
C LEU A 334 28.51 15.06 -22.76
N VAL A 335 27.96 16.21 -23.17
CA VAL A 335 27.77 16.55 -24.59
C VAL A 335 29.11 16.67 -25.32
N LYS A 336 30.12 17.27 -24.68
CA LYS A 336 31.47 17.40 -25.26
C LYS A 336 32.13 16.05 -25.49
N ILE A 337 32.03 15.14 -24.52
CA ILE A 337 32.55 13.77 -24.61
C ILE A 337 31.81 13.01 -25.71
N LEU A 338 30.47 13.08 -25.75
CA LEU A 338 29.67 12.45 -26.80
C LEU A 338 30.03 12.94 -28.20
N LYS A 339 30.23 14.26 -28.38
CA LYS A 339 30.68 14.83 -29.66
C LYS A 339 32.05 14.29 -30.07
N ASN A 340 33.00 14.24 -29.12
CA ASN A 340 34.34 13.71 -29.37
C ASN A 340 34.33 12.20 -29.71
N LEU A 341 33.56 11.41 -28.96
CA LEU A 341 33.37 9.98 -29.24
C LEU A 341 32.73 9.77 -30.62
N THR A 342 31.73 10.58 -30.98
CA THR A 342 31.08 10.51 -32.29
C THR A 342 32.04 10.86 -33.43
N SER A 343 32.86 11.91 -33.28
CA SER A 343 33.87 12.24 -34.30
C SER A 343 34.93 11.15 -34.45
N LYS A 344 35.32 10.51 -33.34
CA LYS A 344 36.28 9.40 -33.37
C LYS A 344 35.67 8.11 -33.91
N LYS A 345 34.37 7.89 -33.73
CA LYS A 345 33.68 6.70 -34.23
C LYS A 345 33.81 6.55 -35.75
N SER A 346 33.65 7.62 -36.52
CA SER A 346 33.80 7.56 -37.98
C SER A 346 35.22 7.19 -38.41
N GLU A 347 36.23 7.61 -37.66
CA GLU A 347 37.61 7.20 -37.91
C GLU A 347 37.82 5.74 -37.52
N TYR A 348 37.25 5.30 -36.39
CA TYR A 348 37.35 3.93 -35.90
C TYR A 348 36.68 2.93 -36.85
N ASP A 349 35.51 3.27 -37.41
CA ASP A 349 34.80 2.43 -38.39
C ASP A 349 35.65 2.19 -39.65
N ARG A 350 36.45 3.18 -40.07
CA ARG A 350 37.40 3.02 -41.20
C ARG A 350 38.53 2.06 -40.86
N VAL A 351 39.03 2.13 -39.63
CA VAL A 351 40.14 1.30 -39.17
C VAL A 351 39.69 -0.15 -38.90
N LEU A 352 38.42 -0.36 -38.51
CA LEU A 352 37.89 -1.68 -38.14
C LEU A 352 38.05 -2.72 -39.26
N GLN A 353 37.74 -2.35 -40.51
CA GLN A 353 37.88 -3.25 -41.66
C GLN A 353 39.33 -3.70 -41.89
N ALA A 354 40.28 -2.78 -41.70
CA ALA A 354 41.70 -3.10 -41.80
C ALA A 354 42.13 -4.03 -40.66
N ILE A 355 41.68 -3.78 -39.42
CA ILE A 355 41.97 -4.65 -38.27
C ILE A 355 41.41 -6.07 -38.48
N ASP A 356 40.18 -6.20 -38.97
CA ASP A 356 39.58 -7.52 -39.23
C ASP A 356 40.31 -8.27 -40.35
N SER A 357 40.83 -7.55 -41.34
CA SER A 357 41.69 -8.11 -42.40
C SER A 357 43.04 -8.59 -41.84
N VAL A 358 43.66 -7.82 -40.94
CA VAL A 358 44.90 -8.22 -40.24
C VAL A 358 44.67 -9.47 -39.40
N ARG A 359 43.53 -9.56 -38.69
CA ARG A 359 43.18 -10.74 -37.88
C ARG A 359 42.96 -11.98 -38.74
N SER A 360 42.36 -11.84 -39.91
CA SER A 360 42.01 -12.97 -40.79
C SER A 360 43.19 -13.45 -41.63
N CYS A 361 43.95 -12.51 -42.21
CA CYS A 361 44.90 -12.79 -43.30
C CYS A 361 46.33 -12.26 -43.01
N GLY A 362 46.56 -11.66 -41.83
CA GLY A 362 47.88 -11.12 -41.43
C GLY A 362 48.19 -9.72 -41.96
N TYR A 363 47.31 -9.14 -42.79
CA TYR A 363 47.52 -7.83 -43.40
C TYR A 363 46.20 -7.09 -43.62
N GLY A 364 46.20 -5.78 -43.39
CA GLY A 364 45.05 -4.91 -43.63
C GLY A 364 45.47 -3.52 -44.06
N VAL A 365 44.61 -2.86 -44.83
CA VAL A 365 44.87 -1.53 -45.37
C VAL A 365 43.68 -0.64 -45.03
N VAL A 366 43.96 0.51 -44.41
CA VAL A 366 42.98 1.58 -44.27
C VAL A 366 43.06 2.41 -45.54
N LEU A 367 41.96 2.40 -46.30
CA LEU A 367 41.84 3.22 -47.50
C LEU A 367 41.53 4.68 -47.10
N PRO A 368 42.15 5.66 -47.77
CA PRO A 368 41.86 7.06 -47.52
C PRO A 368 40.44 7.44 -47.91
N ASP A 369 39.92 8.44 -47.24
CA ASP A 369 38.65 9.05 -47.61
C ASP A 369 38.81 9.96 -48.84
N ARG A 370 37.71 10.26 -49.54
CA ARG A 370 37.69 11.25 -50.62
C ARG A 370 38.16 12.63 -50.13
N SER A 371 37.90 12.98 -48.86
CA SER A 371 38.41 14.22 -48.26
C SER A 371 39.94 14.26 -48.13
N GLU A 372 40.61 13.10 -48.17
CA GLU A 372 42.07 12.94 -48.05
C GLU A 372 42.75 12.76 -49.42
N MET A 373 41.98 12.83 -50.52
CA MET A 373 42.52 12.84 -51.88
C MET A 373 42.91 14.25 -52.30
N GLN A 374 44.19 14.49 -52.53
CA GLN A 374 44.66 15.71 -53.20
C GLN A 374 44.61 15.50 -54.71
N LEU A 375 43.77 16.28 -55.39
CA LEU A 375 43.68 16.33 -56.84
C LEU A 375 44.55 17.48 -57.36
N ASP A 376 45.53 17.15 -58.19
CA ASP A 376 46.30 18.14 -58.93
C ASP A 376 45.43 18.80 -60.01
N THR A 377 45.80 20.04 -60.37
CA THR A 377 45.14 20.79 -61.44
C THR A 377 45.09 19.97 -62.74
N PRO A 378 43.92 19.81 -63.39
CA PRO A 378 43.81 18.99 -64.58
C PRO A 378 44.68 19.55 -65.71
N VAL A 379 45.54 18.70 -66.29
CA VAL A 379 46.43 19.10 -67.39
C VAL A 379 45.85 18.63 -68.71
N LEU A 380 45.61 19.55 -69.64
CA LEU A 380 45.22 19.23 -71.01
C LEU A 380 46.37 18.53 -71.73
N ILE A 381 46.09 17.34 -72.24
CA ILE A 381 47.01 16.57 -73.07
C ILE A 381 46.41 16.43 -74.46
N ARG A 382 47.22 16.72 -75.47
CA ARG A 382 46.85 16.58 -76.88
C ARG A 382 47.64 15.43 -77.48
N GLN A 383 46.93 14.46 -78.07
CA GLN A 383 47.54 13.36 -78.81
C GLN A 383 46.85 13.27 -80.17
N GLY A 384 47.52 13.79 -81.21
CA GLY A 384 46.94 13.94 -82.55
C GLY A 384 45.73 14.88 -82.58
N ASN A 385 44.63 14.40 -83.16
CA ASN A 385 43.34 15.13 -83.22
C ASN A 385 42.45 14.92 -81.97
N LYS A 386 42.93 14.24 -80.92
CA LYS A 386 42.17 14.02 -79.69
C LYS A 386 42.74 14.85 -78.55
N PHE A 387 41.84 15.48 -77.79
CA PHE A 387 42.14 16.15 -76.53
C PHE A 387 41.72 15.26 -75.38
N GLY A 388 42.59 15.11 -74.40
CA GLY A 388 42.32 14.42 -73.13
C GLY A 388 42.69 15.33 -71.96
N VAL A 389 42.21 14.96 -70.78
CA VAL A 389 42.56 15.61 -69.53
C VAL A 389 43.29 14.60 -68.66
N ARG A 390 44.51 14.92 -68.24
CA ARG A 390 45.25 14.14 -67.24
C ARG A 390 44.94 14.69 -65.86
N LEU A 391 44.33 13.84 -65.03
CA LEU A 391 44.14 14.09 -63.61
C LEU A 391 45.16 13.25 -62.85
N LYS A 392 45.84 13.86 -61.87
CA LYS A 392 46.71 13.16 -60.93
C LYS A 392 46.11 13.33 -59.54
N ALA A 393 45.91 12.22 -58.84
CA ALA A 393 45.42 12.20 -57.47
C ALA A 393 46.46 11.52 -56.58
N VAL A 394 46.74 12.10 -55.42
CA VAL A 394 47.59 11.51 -54.39
C VAL A 394 46.74 11.31 -53.14
N SER A 395 46.84 10.14 -52.53
CA SER A 395 46.08 9.83 -51.32
C SER A 395 46.87 8.89 -50.41
N PRO A 396 46.95 9.18 -49.10
CA PRO A 396 47.75 8.39 -48.17
C PRO A 396 47.02 7.10 -47.76
N THR A 397 47.73 5.97 -47.71
CA THR A 397 47.19 4.71 -47.18
C THR A 397 47.92 4.33 -45.90
N VAL A 398 47.19 3.73 -44.95
CA VAL A 398 47.80 3.16 -43.74
C VAL A 398 47.79 1.65 -43.85
N HIS A 399 48.95 1.04 -43.66
CA HIS A 399 49.14 -0.40 -43.75
C HIS A 399 49.36 -0.99 -42.36
N MET A 400 48.65 -2.07 -42.06
CA MET A 400 48.73 -2.79 -40.81
C MET A 400 49.17 -4.22 -41.08
N ILE A 401 50.17 -4.72 -40.34
CA ILE A 401 50.76 -6.05 -40.50
C ILE A 401 50.71 -6.76 -39.15
N ARG A 402 50.25 -8.01 -39.11
CA ARG A 402 50.33 -8.85 -37.92
C ARG A 402 51.75 -9.38 -37.79
N ALA A 403 52.37 -9.14 -36.63
CA ALA A 403 53.65 -9.74 -36.28
C ALA A 403 53.43 -10.58 -35.02
N ASP A 404 53.62 -11.90 -35.16
CA ASP A 404 53.53 -12.85 -34.05
C ASP A 404 54.93 -12.96 -33.42
N ILE A 405 55.03 -12.75 -32.11
CA ILE A 405 56.29 -12.82 -31.36
C ILE A 405 56.23 -14.07 -30.48
N GLU A 406 57.07 -15.06 -30.76
CA GLU A 406 57.27 -16.22 -29.88
C GLU A 406 58.25 -15.84 -28.76
N THR A 407 57.91 -16.20 -27.52
CA THR A 407 58.77 -15.99 -26.33
C THR A 407 59.16 -17.31 -25.71
#